data_AF-A0A4S4K5N7-F1
#
_entry.id   AF-A0A4S4K5N7-F1
#
_cell.length_a   1.000
_cell.length_b   1.000
_cell.length_c   1.000
_cell.angle_alpha   90.00
_cell.angle_beta   90.00
_cell.angle_gamma   90.00
#
_symmetry.space_group_name_H-M   'P 1'
#
loop_
_entity.id
_entity.type
_entity.pdbx_description
1 polymer ?
#
loop_
_entity_poly.entity_id
_entity_poly.type
_entity_poly.pdbx_seq_one_letter_code
_entity_poly.pdbx_strand_id
1 'polypeptide(L)'
;MATTTSGCLIDIPNDPSIEETARAWNPYDWLKQGKVYPSNDTPPVVLAGRQQTLSLCPKHTVLLPEQQLSIIDLLRLDLPTQPSVLVVQQAMSWFHTMEPNEDIRNVCSRPLPPVKVIQDLQKAFGQAWFDGAQSIIDPHHTHSRLPLFCLE
;
A
#
# COMPACT_ATOMS: atom_id res chain seq x y z
N MET A 1 37.89 -18.89 47.61
CA MET A 1 36.99 -20.05 47.54
C MET A 1 36.25 -19.97 46.22
N ALA A 2 36.45 -20.98 45.38
CA ALA A 2 35.92 -21.04 44.01
C ALA A 2 34.56 -21.76 44.01
N THR A 3 33.62 -21.28 43.20
CA THR A 3 32.45 -22.06 42.79
C THR A 3 32.22 -21.85 41.29
N THR A 4 32.70 -22.83 40.52
CA THR A 4 32.41 -23.02 39.10
C THR A 4 30.98 -23.54 38.96
N THR A 5 30.11 -22.80 38.27
CA THR A 5 28.79 -23.30 37.86
C THR A 5 28.88 -23.72 36.39
N SER A 6 28.72 -25.02 36.17
CA SER A 6 28.68 -25.67 34.86
C SER A 6 27.30 -25.42 34.23
N GLY A 7 27.26 -24.70 33.12
CA GLY A 7 26.06 -24.46 32.32
C GLY A 7 26.05 -25.37 31.11
N CYS A 8 25.05 -26.25 31.06
CA CYS A 8 24.78 -27.23 30.01
C CYS A 8 24.63 -26.55 28.63
N LEU A 9 25.42 -27.00 27.65
CA LEU A 9 25.32 -26.63 26.25
C LEU A 9 24.10 -27.35 25.66
N ILE A 10 23.04 -26.62 25.34
CA ILE A 10 21.88 -27.17 24.63
C ILE A 10 22.14 -26.92 23.14
N ASP A 11 22.52 -27.96 22.41
CA ASP A 11 22.58 -27.93 20.95
C ASP A 11 21.16 -27.79 20.41
N ILE A 12 20.81 -26.57 19.96
CA ILE A 12 19.57 -26.34 19.22
C ILE A 12 19.78 -26.90 17.81
N PRO A 13 18.93 -27.83 17.31
CA PRO A 13 19.02 -28.30 15.95
C PRO A 13 18.82 -27.12 15.00
N ASN A 14 19.82 -26.89 14.15
CA ASN A 14 19.75 -25.91 13.07
C ASN A 14 18.74 -26.42 12.02
N ASP A 15 17.48 -26.00 12.17
CA ASP A 15 16.43 -26.23 11.19
C ASP A 15 16.62 -25.25 10.01
N PRO A 16 16.96 -25.73 8.80
CA PRO A 16 17.15 -24.87 7.63
C PRO A 16 15.84 -24.20 7.14
N SER A 17 14.68 -24.47 7.75
CA SER A 17 13.40 -23.85 7.41
C SER A 17 13.27 -22.37 7.80
N ILE A 18 14.17 -21.81 8.63
CA ILE A 18 14.02 -20.44 9.17
C ILE A 18 14.65 -19.39 8.23
N GLU A 19 15.59 -19.74 7.36
CA GLU A 19 16.32 -18.74 6.55
C GLU A 19 15.46 -18.10 5.44
N GLU A 20 14.38 -18.75 5.00
CA GLU A 20 13.56 -18.24 3.89
C GLU A 20 12.62 -17.09 4.31
N THR A 21 12.42 -16.89 5.62
CA THR A 21 11.53 -15.85 6.16
C THR A 21 12.19 -14.48 6.37
N ALA A 22 13.51 -14.35 6.20
CA ALA A 22 14.25 -13.15 6.57
C ALA A 22 14.75 -12.28 5.39
N ARG A 23 14.36 -12.60 4.15
CA ARG A 23 14.78 -11.76 3.01
C ARG A 23 13.99 -10.44 3.04
N ALA A 24 14.68 -9.35 3.38
CA ALA A 24 14.11 -8.02 3.34
C ALA A 24 13.60 -7.67 1.94
N TRP A 25 12.51 -6.89 1.88
CA TRP A 25 11.99 -6.38 0.62
C TRP A 25 13.06 -5.56 -0.11
N ASN A 26 13.40 -5.99 -1.32
CA ASN A 26 14.30 -5.27 -2.21
C ASN A 26 13.59 -4.97 -3.54
N PRO A 27 13.19 -3.71 -3.81
CA PRO A 27 12.40 -3.39 -4.99
C PRO A 27 13.09 -3.73 -6.31
N TYR A 28 14.43 -3.73 -6.37
CA TYR A 28 15.18 -4.03 -7.59
C TYR A 28 15.04 -5.48 -8.05
N ASP A 29 14.76 -6.41 -7.12
CA ASP A 29 14.57 -7.82 -7.45
C ASP A 29 13.18 -8.10 -8.04
N TRP A 30 12.22 -7.18 -7.88
CA TRP A 30 10.81 -7.43 -8.16
C TRP A 30 10.20 -6.44 -9.15
N LEU A 31 10.42 -5.14 -8.97
CA LEU A 31 9.79 -4.09 -9.76
C LEU A 31 10.56 -3.85 -11.06
N LYS A 32 9.82 -3.59 -12.15
CA LYS A 32 10.34 -3.36 -13.51
C LYS A 32 11.18 -4.51 -14.09
N GLN A 33 11.06 -5.72 -13.52
CA GLN A 33 11.79 -6.91 -13.97
C GLN A 33 11.02 -7.75 -15.00
N GLY A 34 9.90 -7.24 -15.53
CA GLY A 34 9.02 -8.00 -16.44
C GLY A 34 8.34 -9.20 -15.77
N LYS A 35 8.27 -9.20 -14.43
CA LYS A 35 7.64 -10.25 -13.63
C LYS A 35 6.13 -10.05 -13.59
N VAL A 36 5.40 -11.16 -13.55
CA VAL A 36 3.95 -11.15 -13.28
C VAL A 36 3.73 -11.12 -11.78
N TYR A 37 2.79 -10.29 -11.33
CA TYR A 37 2.40 -10.25 -9.92
C TYR A 37 1.72 -11.57 -9.51
N PRO A 38 2.26 -12.30 -8.52
CA PRO A 38 1.73 -13.61 -8.13
C PRO A 38 0.47 -13.44 -7.25
N SER A 39 -0.70 -13.26 -7.87
CA SER A 39 -1.95 -12.90 -7.17
C SER A 39 -2.54 -13.99 -6.27
N ASN A 40 -2.32 -15.27 -6.56
CA ASN A 40 -2.89 -16.39 -5.77
C ASN A 40 -1.96 -16.91 -4.67
N ASP A 41 -0.64 -16.77 -4.85
CA ASP A 41 0.40 -17.27 -3.94
C ASP A 41 1.51 -16.21 -3.83
N THR A 42 1.15 -15.06 -3.27
CA THR A 42 2.07 -13.92 -3.16
C THR A 42 3.12 -14.21 -2.09
N PRO A 43 4.43 -14.21 -2.41
CA PRO A 43 5.48 -14.45 -1.42
C PRO A 43 5.41 -13.43 -0.27
N PRO A 44 5.69 -13.82 0.99
CA PRO A 44 5.63 -12.92 2.13
C PRO A 44 6.46 -11.64 1.97
N VAL A 45 7.62 -11.72 1.32
CA VAL A 45 8.47 -10.55 1.02
C VAL A 45 7.78 -9.53 0.10
N VAL A 46 6.99 -10.00 -0.88
CA VAL A 46 6.21 -9.15 -1.79
C VAL A 46 5.03 -8.52 -1.06
N LEU A 47 4.37 -9.26 -0.16
CA LEU A 47 3.32 -8.72 0.71
C LEU A 47 3.86 -7.62 1.62
N ALA A 48 5.03 -7.82 2.22
CA ALA A 48 5.69 -6.80 3.03
C ALA A 48 6.01 -5.52 2.21
N GLY A 49 6.55 -5.68 0.99
CA GLY A 49 6.79 -4.55 0.09
C GLY A 49 5.51 -3.81 -0.33
N ARG A 50 4.43 -4.56 -0.58
CA ARG A 50 3.11 -4.01 -0.88
C ARG A 50 2.57 -3.21 0.29
N GLN A 51 2.60 -3.78 1.49
CA GLN A 51 2.17 -3.11 2.71
C GLN A 51 2.99 -1.83 2.93
N GLN A 52 4.30 -1.87 2.77
CA GLN A 52 5.16 -0.68 2.89
C GLN A 52 4.79 0.41 1.88
N THR A 53 4.46 0.02 0.63
CA THR A 53 4.10 0.95 -0.45
C THR A 53 2.73 1.60 -0.22
N LEU A 54 1.76 0.83 0.29
CA LEU A 54 0.39 1.28 0.53
C LEU A 54 0.20 1.89 1.92
N SER A 55 1.17 1.77 2.82
CA SER A 55 1.07 2.32 4.17
C SER A 55 1.06 3.86 4.14
N LEU A 56 0.08 4.43 4.83
CA LEU A 56 0.01 5.86 5.04
C LEU A 56 1.24 6.35 5.84
N CYS A 57 1.92 7.38 5.31
CA CYS A 57 3.02 8.00 6.04
C CYS A 57 2.52 8.64 7.35
N PRO A 58 3.21 8.46 8.50
CA PRO A 58 2.76 9.01 9.79
C PRO A 58 2.46 10.51 9.79
N LYS A 59 3.10 11.29 8.92
CA LYS A 59 2.84 12.73 8.76
C LYS A 59 1.42 13.06 8.25
N HIS A 60 0.72 12.09 7.68
CA HIS A 60 -0.62 12.25 7.12
C HIS A 60 -1.73 11.68 8.02
N THR A 61 -1.41 11.12 9.19
CA THR A 61 -2.43 10.62 10.13
C THR A 61 -3.37 11.71 10.62
N VAL A 62 -2.95 12.97 10.53
CA VAL A 62 -3.78 14.16 10.79
C VAL A 62 -4.98 14.29 9.87
N LEU A 63 -5.00 13.56 8.74
CA LEU A 63 -6.14 13.51 7.81
C LEU A 63 -7.18 12.48 8.23
N LEU A 64 -6.83 11.58 9.14
CA LEU A 64 -7.76 10.61 9.70
C LEU A 64 -8.54 11.27 10.85
N PRO A 65 -9.81 10.91 11.04
CA PRO A 65 -10.55 11.33 12.23
C PRO A 65 -9.79 10.96 13.51
N GLU A 66 -9.84 11.83 14.51
CA GLU A 66 -9.21 11.55 15.81
C GLU A 66 -9.78 10.27 16.41
N GLN A 67 -8.91 9.41 16.96
CA GLN A 67 -9.34 8.13 17.55
C GLN A 67 -10.32 8.29 18.73
N GLN A 68 -10.35 9.47 19.35
CA GLN A 68 -11.23 9.81 20.47
C GLN A 68 -12.52 10.49 20.03
N LEU A 69 -12.72 10.70 18.72
CA LEU A 69 -13.91 11.34 18.18
C LEU A 69 -15.14 10.48 18.50
N SER A 70 -16.18 11.12 19.04
CA SER A 70 -17.43 10.41 19.33
C SER A 70 -18.08 9.92 18.02
N ILE A 71 -18.86 8.85 18.07
CA ILE A 71 -19.59 8.34 16.90
C ILE A 71 -20.51 9.44 16.32
N ILE A 72 -21.10 10.26 17.18
CA ILE A 72 -21.99 11.35 16.75
C ILE A 72 -21.21 12.43 16.00
N ASP A 73 -20.02 12.81 16.47
CA ASP A 73 -19.21 13.82 15.80
C ASP A 73 -18.57 13.27 14.52
N LEU A 74 -18.22 11.97 14.49
CA LEU A 74 -17.79 11.28 13.28
C LEU A 74 -18.88 11.32 12.19
N LEU A 75 -20.14 11.06 12.55
CA LEU A 75 -21.28 11.13 11.61
C LEU A 75 -21.61 12.55 11.15
N ARG A 76 -21.12 13.57 11.85
CA ARG A 76 -21.27 14.99 11.47
C ARG A 76 -20.17 15.48 10.54
N LEU A 77 -19.13 14.71 10.29
CA LEU A 77 -18.09 15.08 9.35
C LEU A 77 -18.67 15.11 7.92
N ASP A 78 -18.33 16.16 7.19
CA ASP A 78 -18.70 16.28 5.78
C ASP A 78 -17.94 15.23 4.96
N LEU A 79 -18.69 14.32 4.35
CA LEU A 79 -18.14 13.37 3.40
C LEU A 79 -18.04 14.01 2.01
N PRO A 80 -16.96 13.72 1.24
CA PRO A 80 -16.86 14.18 -0.13
C PRO A 80 -18.03 13.66 -0.97
N THR A 81 -18.50 14.49 -1.89
CA THR A 81 -19.61 14.10 -2.78
C THR A 81 -19.18 12.94 -3.68
N GLN A 82 -20.01 11.89 -3.77
CA GLN A 82 -19.81 10.81 -4.73
C GLN A 82 -20.62 11.08 -6.00
N PRO A 83 -19.99 11.22 -7.17
CA PRO A 83 -20.70 11.45 -8.42
C PRO A 83 -21.47 10.19 -8.82
N SER A 84 -22.69 10.36 -9.33
CA SER A 84 -23.53 9.26 -9.83
C SER A 84 -23.18 8.82 -11.26
N VAL A 85 -22.10 9.35 -11.83
CA VAL A 85 -21.75 9.16 -13.24
C VAL A 85 -21.05 7.82 -13.44
N LEU A 86 -21.49 7.09 -14.46
CA LEU A 86 -20.94 5.80 -14.85
C LEU A 86 -19.62 6.02 -15.60
N VAL A 87 -18.50 6.03 -14.87
CA VAL A 87 -17.17 6.14 -15.47
C VAL A 87 -16.71 4.76 -15.93
N VAL A 88 -16.66 4.55 -17.25
CA VAL A 88 -16.05 3.36 -17.87
C VAL A 88 -14.62 3.73 -18.23
N GLN A 89 -13.69 3.50 -17.32
CA GLN A 89 -12.26 3.66 -17.59
C GLN A 89 -11.51 2.41 -17.16
N GLN A 90 -10.45 2.09 -17.90
CA GLN A 90 -9.60 0.94 -17.62
C GLN A 90 -8.67 1.26 -16.44
N ALA A 91 -8.76 0.50 -15.35
CA ALA A 91 -7.97 0.76 -14.13
C ALA A 91 -6.46 0.91 -14.38
N MET A 92 -5.89 0.14 -15.31
CA MET A 92 -4.46 0.23 -15.66
C MET A 92 -4.04 1.62 -16.16
N SER A 93 -4.94 2.40 -16.79
CA SER A 93 -4.60 3.73 -17.31
C SER A 93 -4.44 4.78 -16.22
N TRP A 94 -4.79 4.46 -14.97
CA TRP A 94 -4.63 5.37 -13.83
C TRP A 94 -3.22 5.30 -13.26
N PHE A 95 -2.48 4.21 -13.48
CA PHE A 95 -1.15 4.05 -12.90
C PHE A 95 -0.09 4.77 -13.75
N HIS A 96 0.86 5.43 -13.08
CA HIS A 96 1.94 6.15 -13.75
C HIS A 96 3.29 5.81 -13.12
N THR A 97 4.33 5.75 -13.95
CA THR A 97 5.71 5.38 -13.55
C THR A 97 6.52 6.53 -12.98
N MET A 98 5.92 7.73 -12.87
CA MET A 98 6.58 8.92 -12.32
C MET A 98 6.14 9.10 -10.88
N GLU A 99 7.01 9.72 -10.09
CA GLU A 99 6.75 10.07 -8.70
C GLU A 99 5.49 10.96 -8.57
N PRO A 100 4.77 10.85 -7.43
CA PRO A 100 3.70 11.76 -7.08
C PRO A 100 4.17 13.22 -7.10
N ASN A 101 3.32 14.12 -7.59
CA ASN A 101 3.57 15.57 -7.57
C ASN A 101 2.54 16.35 -6.76
N GLU A 102 1.60 15.66 -6.12
CA GLU A 102 0.59 16.27 -5.26
C GLU A 102 0.64 15.73 -3.83
N ASP A 103 0.21 16.60 -2.90
CA ASP A 103 0.00 16.25 -1.50
C ASP A 103 -1.35 15.53 -1.35
N ILE A 104 -1.42 14.54 -0.45
CA ILE A 104 -2.65 13.78 -0.19
C ILE A 104 -3.81 14.68 0.28
N ARG A 105 -3.55 15.86 0.84
CA ARG A 105 -4.58 16.85 1.19
C ARG A 105 -5.46 17.24 0.00
N ASN A 106 -4.92 17.18 -1.22
CA ASN A 106 -5.67 17.46 -2.43
C ASN A 106 -6.69 16.36 -2.78
N VAL A 107 -6.59 15.18 -2.15
CA VAL A 107 -7.59 14.10 -2.30
C VAL A 107 -8.86 14.46 -1.54
N CYS A 108 -8.75 15.12 -0.39
CA CYS A 108 -9.88 15.47 0.47
C CYS A 108 -10.86 16.45 -0.21
N SER A 109 -10.42 17.22 -1.20
CA SER A 109 -11.27 18.15 -1.96
C SER A 109 -11.87 17.52 -3.21
N ARG A 110 -11.52 16.29 -3.57
CA ARG A 110 -12.00 15.62 -4.78
C ARG A 110 -13.29 14.86 -4.51
N PRO A 111 -14.15 14.71 -5.53
CA PRO A 111 -15.25 13.75 -5.47
C PRO A 111 -14.74 12.33 -5.23
N LEU A 112 -15.44 11.57 -4.39
CA LEU A 112 -15.08 10.18 -4.15
C LEU A 112 -15.31 9.35 -5.42
N PRO A 113 -14.35 8.57 -5.92
CA PRO A 113 -14.59 7.70 -7.07
C PRO A 113 -15.72 6.68 -6.81
N PRO A 114 -16.41 6.19 -7.86
CA PRO A 114 -17.33 5.07 -7.71
C PRO A 114 -16.64 3.85 -7.12
N VAL A 115 -17.32 3.11 -6.23
CA VAL A 115 -16.74 1.93 -5.53
C VAL A 115 -16.15 0.91 -6.51
N LYS A 116 -16.80 0.70 -7.66
CA LYS A 116 -16.30 -0.20 -8.71
C LYS A 116 -14.93 0.22 -9.24
N VAL A 117 -14.70 1.52 -9.44
CA VAL A 117 -13.41 2.06 -9.88
C VAL A 117 -12.33 1.75 -8.84
N ILE A 118 -12.62 1.98 -7.55
CA ILE A 118 -11.68 1.69 -6.45
C ILE A 118 -11.33 0.19 -6.44
N GLN A 119 -12.32 -0.69 -6.55
CA GLN A 119 -12.10 -2.14 -6.62
C GLN A 119 -11.26 -2.56 -7.83
N ASP A 120 -11.53 -1.97 -8.99
CA ASP A 120 -10.78 -2.28 -10.22
C ASP A 120 -9.33 -1.78 -10.12
N LEU A 121 -9.09 -0.62 -9.48
CA LEU A 121 -7.74 -0.12 -9.17
C LEU A 121 -7.01 -1.04 -8.18
N GLN A 122 -7.67 -1.46 -7.10
CA GLN A 122 -7.08 -2.38 -6.11
C GLN A 122 -6.71 -3.72 -6.73
N LYS A 123 -7.52 -4.24 -7.67
CA LYS A 123 -7.21 -5.46 -8.43
C LYS A 123 -6.04 -5.27 -9.39
N ALA A 124 -5.97 -4.12 -10.07
CA ALA A 124 -4.92 -3.80 -11.03
C ALA A 124 -3.58 -3.42 -10.36
N PHE A 125 -3.62 -2.96 -9.11
CA PHE A 125 -2.46 -2.44 -8.38
C PHE A 125 -1.25 -3.38 -8.41
N GLY A 126 -1.43 -4.67 -8.12
CA GLY A 126 -0.31 -5.60 -7.98
C GLY A 126 0.56 -5.66 -9.23
N GLN A 127 -0.07 -5.80 -10.41
CA GLN A 127 0.66 -5.82 -11.68
C GLN A 127 1.22 -4.44 -12.03
N ALA A 128 0.42 -3.37 -11.89
CA ALA A 128 0.90 -2.02 -12.18
C ALA A 128 2.13 -1.62 -11.33
N TRP A 129 2.13 -2.00 -10.05
CA TRP A 129 3.26 -1.82 -9.15
C TRP A 129 4.48 -2.62 -9.62
N PHE A 130 4.32 -3.89 -9.99
CA PHE A 130 5.39 -4.71 -10.57
C PHE A 130 5.92 -4.13 -11.88
N ASP A 131 5.08 -3.51 -12.69
CA ASP A 131 5.47 -2.81 -13.92
C ASP A 131 6.17 -1.47 -13.63
N GLY A 132 6.22 -1.06 -12.36
CA GLY A 132 6.98 0.09 -11.88
C GLY A 132 6.17 1.37 -11.74
N ALA A 133 4.85 1.27 -11.57
CA ALA A 133 4.04 2.40 -11.15
C ALA A 133 4.51 2.96 -9.80
N GLN A 134 4.51 4.28 -9.69
CA GLN A 134 4.89 5.05 -8.51
C GLN A 134 3.77 5.99 -8.04
N SER A 135 2.77 6.23 -8.89
CA SER A 135 1.64 7.09 -8.60
C SER A 135 0.37 6.66 -9.34
N ILE A 136 -0.75 7.24 -8.92
CA ILE A 136 -2.03 7.16 -9.62
C ILE A 136 -2.46 8.55 -10.14
N ILE A 137 -3.12 8.57 -11.29
CA ILE A 137 -3.71 9.74 -11.93
C ILE A 137 -5.22 9.52 -11.94
N ASP A 138 -5.93 10.45 -11.34
CA ASP A 138 -7.37 10.60 -11.55
C ASP A 138 -7.58 11.24 -12.94
N PRO A 139 -8.33 10.62 -13.86
CA PRO A 139 -8.53 11.16 -15.21
C PRO A 139 -9.29 12.49 -15.26
N HIS A 140 -9.96 12.90 -14.17
CA HIS A 140 -10.49 14.25 -14.03
C HIS A 140 -9.40 15.29 -13.68
N HIS A 141 -8.22 14.82 -13.26
CA HIS A 141 -7.08 15.62 -12.84
C HIS A 141 -5.79 15.08 -13.50
N THR A 142 -5.71 15.12 -14.83
CA THR A 142 -4.64 14.47 -15.62
C THR A 142 -3.21 14.94 -15.30
N HIS A 143 -3.05 16.12 -14.71
CA HIS A 143 -1.75 16.67 -14.29
C HIS A 143 -1.37 16.32 -12.84
N SER A 144 -2.31 15.75 -12.09
CA SER A 144 -2.14 15.30 -10.71
C SER A 144 -1.67 13.85 -10.66
N ARG A 145 -0.55 13.62 -9.99
CA ARG A 145 -0.07 12.29 -9.61
C ARG A 145 -0.13 12.16 -8.10
N LEU A 146 -1.06 11.33 -7.64
CA LEU A 146 -1.25 11.00 -6.24
C LEU A 146 -0.38 9.80 -5.85
N PRO A 147 0.05 9.71 -4.58
CA PRO A 147 0.78 8.56 -4.09
C PRO A 147 -0.04 7.27 -4.11
N LEU A 148 0.63 6.13 -4.25
CA LEU A 148 -0.02 4.80 -4.31
C LEU A 148 -0.78 4.44 -3.03
N PHE A 149 -0.38 4.96 -1.87
CA PHE A 149 -1.10 4.74 -0.61
C PHE A 149 -2.50 5.38 -0.58
N CYS A 150 -2.91 6.14 -1.59
CA CYS A 150 -4.29 6.60 -1.74
C CYS A 150 -5.29 5.48 -2.13
N LEU A 151 -4.82 4.24 -2.36
CA LEU A 151 -5.67 3.09 -2.74
C LEU A 151 -6.12 2.22 -1.55
N GLU A 152 -5.60 2.48 -0.33
CA GLU A 152 -6.03 1.83 0.92
C GLU A 152 -6.84 2.75 1.83
#